data_AF-A0A9D1K538-F1
#
_entry.id   AF-A0A9D1K538-F1
#
_cell.length_a   1.000
_cell.length_b   1.000
_cell.length_c   1.000
_cell.angle_alpha   90.00
_cell.angle_beta   90.00
_cell.angle_gamma   90.00
#
_symmetry.space_group_name_H-M   'P 1'
#
loop_
_entity.id
_entity.type
_entity.pdbx_description
1 polymer ?
#
loop_
_entity_poly.entity_id
_entity_poly.type
_entity_poly.pdbx_seq_one_letter_code
_entity_poly.pdbx_strand_id
1 'polypeptide(L)'
;MKKENKFIQYIWIVPFLVTLGLLVAHVFSIKKFLVDNTTLLLLCILIISPLSLGLKKIKFGNFEAELMATEAKEIAAETNKAKKDIEQDFETNFAENIIEDIYKLLDEDYIMALVKLRMELENISNKICNRLNQNESIRHLSLRQKVDILFRNEIIDKRIASLLTKVISICNKAVHCEEIKKEDAISVVDNGTWLLSLLYNSIPSSKPIDFKIINNEECNNLHSQKYIVKTVIPYVNSPRENTYIMTQEELNDFLEGYTEYAEFIIEVRQQNNAD
;
A
#
# COMPACT_ATOMS: atom_id res chain seq x y z
N MET A 1 7.82 14.55 -30.59
CA MET A 1 6.75 13.67 -31.12
C MET A 1 7.34 12.70 -32.15
N LYS A 2 7.56 11.43 -31.77
CA LYS A 2 7.90 10.39 -32.75
C LYS A 2 6.63 10.09 -33.56
N LYS A 3 6.66 10.33 -34.87
CA LYS A 3 5.62 9.83 -35.80
C LYS A 3 5.69 8.31 -35.75
N GLU A 4 4.82 7.67 -34.97
CA GLU A 4 4.62 6.23 -35.09
C GLU A 4 4.18 5.94 -36.52
N ASN A 5 4.95 5.09 -37.20
CA ASN A 5 4.65 4.66 -38.54
C ASN A 5 3.35 3.86 -38.51
N LYS A 6 2.22 4.50 -38.85
CA LYS A 6 0.90 3.85 -39.03
C LYS A 6 0.96 2.60 -39.91
N PHE A 7 2.02 2.45 -40.71
CA PHE A 7 2.30 1.28 -41.54
C PHE A 7 2.48 -0.03 -40.74
N ILE A 8 3.06 0.03 -39.53
CA ILE A 8 3.31 -1.17 -38.72
C ILE A 8 2.01 -1.73 -38.13
N GLN A 9 1.02 -0.86 -37.85
CA GLN A 9 -0.28 -1.29 -37.32
C GLN A 9 -1.08 -2.16 -38.29
N TYR A 10 -0.88 -2.02 -39.61
CA TYR A 10 -1.65 -2.74 -40.62
C TYR A 10 -0.91 -3.93 -41.24
N ILE A 11 0.36 -4.15 -40.89
CA ILE A 11 1.19 -5.21 -41.49
C ILE A 11 0.62 -6.61 -41.21
N TRP A 12 -0.17 -6.75 -40.14
CA TRP A 12 -0.84 -7.98 -39.73
C TRP A 12 -2.09 -8.34 -40.57
N ILE A 13 -2.63 -7.39 -41.35
CA ILE A 13 -3.79 -7.62 -42.23
C ILE A 13 -3.40 -8.52 -43.41
N VAL A 14 -2.18 -8.38 -43.91
CA VAL A 14 -1.69 -9.16 -45.06
C VAL A 14 -1.67 -10.67 -44.76
N PRO A 15 -1.01 -11.17 -43.69
CA PRO A 15 -1.06 -12.59 -43.36
C PRO A 15 -2.47 -13.08 -43.00
N PHE A 16 -3.31 -12.22 -42.40
CA PHE A 16 -4.71 -12.55 -42.12
C PHE A 16 -5.53 -12.78 -43.40
N LEU A 17 -5.43 -11.89 -44.39
CA LEU A 17 -6.14 -12.05 -45.66
C LEU A 17 -5.65 -13.26 -46.45
N VAL A 18 -4.35 -13.54 -46.43
CA VAL A 18 -3.76 -14.72 -47.09
C VAL A 18 -4.27 -16.02 -46.43
N THR A 19 -4.28 -16.09 -45.10
CA THR A 19 -4.77 -17.27 -44.36
C THR A 19 -6.26 -17.48 -44.55
N LEU A 20 -7.06 -16.41 -44.53
CA LEU A 20 -8.50 -16.47 -44.83
C LEU A 20 -8.77 -16.98 -46.25
N GLY A 21 -8.01 -16.49 -47.26
CA GLY A 21 -8.13 -16.94 -48.64
C GLY A 21 -7.79 -18.43 -48.83
N LEU A 22 -6.75 -18.92 -48.15
CA LEU A 22 -6.39 -20.34 -48.15
C LEU A 22 -7.48 -21.22 -47.52
N LEU A 23 -8.12 -20.75 -46.44
CA LEU A 23 -9.21 -21.46 -45.79
C LEU A 23 -10.46 -21.54 -46.67
N VAL A 24 -10.82 -20.43 -47.33
CA VAL A 24 -11.93 -20.42 -48.30
C VAL A 24 -11.63 -21.36 -49.48
N ALA A 25 -10.43 -21.29 -50.05
CA ALA A 25 -10.02 -22.18 -51.14
C ALA A 25 -10.10 -23.66 -50.77
N HIS A 26 -9.79 -23.99 -49.51
CA HIS A 26 -9.92 -25.34 -48.97
C HIS A 26 -11.39 -25.76 -48.79
N VAL A 27 -12.24 -24.91 -48.18
CA VAL A 27 -13.67 -25.19 -47.98
C VAL A 27 -14.36 -25.47 -49.32
N PHE A 28 -14.01 -24.75 -50.39
CA PHE A 28 -14.53 -24.96 -51.72
C PHE A 28 -13.91 -26.15 -52.48
N SER A 29 -13.07 -26.96 -51.82
CA SER A 29 -12.50 -28.20 -52.35
C SER A 29 -11.87 -28.02 -53.74
N ILE A 30 -11.09 -26.94 -53.92
CA ILE A 30 -10.27 -26.77 -55.12
C ILE A 30 -9.26 -27.92 -55.13
N LYS A 31 -9.51 -28.92 -55.99
CA LYS A 31 -9.04 -30.33 -55.96
C LYS A 31 -7.52 -30.59 -55.97
N LYS A 32 -6.67 -29.62 -55.63
CA LYS A 32 -5.20 -29.75 -55.64
C LYS A 32 -4.49 -29.39 -54.33
N PHE A 33 -5.19 -28.93 -53.29
CA PHE A 33 -4.56 -28.61 -52.01
C PHE A 33 -4.98 -29.64 -50.94
N LEU A 34 -4.13 -30.64 -50.70
CA LEU A 34 -4.20 -31.53 -49.54
C LEU A 34 -3.63 -30.76 -48.34
N VAL A 35 -4.48 -30.04 -47.61
CA VAL A 35 -4.10 -29.40 -46.36
C VAL A 35 -4.45 -30.37 -45.22
N ASP A 36 -3.47 -30.71 -44.39
CA ASP A 36 -3.66 -31.61 -43.26
C ASP A 36 -4.52 -30.93 -42.17
N ASN A 37 -5.30 -31.73 -41.43
CA ASN A 37 -6.15 -31.24 -40.32
C ASN A 37 -5.33 -30.48 -39.27
N THR A 38 -4.06 -30.87 -39.10
CA THR A 38 -3.08 -30.20 -38.23
C THR A 38 -2.81 -28.76 -38.68
N THR A 39 -2.73 -28.52 -39.98
CA THR A 39 -2.50 -27.19 -40.55
C THR A 39 -3.73 -26.29 -40.38
N LEU A 40 -4.93 -26.87 -40.49
CA LEU A 40 -6.19 -26.13 -40.29
C LEU A 40 -6.38 -25.72 -38.82
N LEU A 41 -6.03 -26.59 -37.87
CA LEU A 41 -6.04 -26.27 -36.44
C LEU A 41 -5.06 -25.15 -36.09
N LEU A 42 -3.81 -25.23 -36.59
CA LEU A 42 -2.79 -24.18 -36.40
C LEU A 42 -3.23 -22.84 -36.99
N LEU A 43 -3.91 -22.87 -38.15
CA LEU A 43 -4.48 -21.67 -38.78
C LEU A 43 -5.57 -21.03 -37.92
N CYS A 44 -6.48 -21.83 -37.34
CA CYS A 44 -7.50 -21.34 -36.41
C CYS A 44 -6.88 -20.68 -35.17
N ILE A 45 -5.86 -21.29 -34.57
CA ILE A 45 -5.13 -20.71 -33.43
C ILE A 45 -4.47 -19.38 -33.82
N LEU A 46 -3.89 -19.30 -35.01
CA LEU A 46 -3.25 -18.08 -35.52
C LEU A 46 -4.27 -16.96 -35.79
N ILE A 47 -5.47 -17.29 -36.26
CA ILE A 47 -6.60 -16.35 -36.44
C ILE A 47 -7.15 -15.85 -35.09
N ILE A 48 -7.11 -16.69 -34.04
CA ILE A 48 -7.55 -16.32 -32.68
C ILE A 48 -6.47 -15.54 -31.92
N SER A 49 -5.19 -15.73 -32.26
CA SER A 49 -4.07 -15.02 -31.63
C SER A 49 -4.17 -13.48 -31.62
N PRO A 50 -4.64 -12.75 -32.65
CA PRO A 50 -4.83 -11.30 -32.56
C PRO A 50 -6.00 -10.90 -31.65
N LEU A 51 -6.98 -11.78 -31.42
CA LEU A 51 -8.06 -11.53 -30.46
C LEU A 51 -7.54 -11.53 -29.01
N SER A 52 -6.43 -12.23 -28.72
CA SER A 52 -5.81 -12.17 -27.39
C SER A 52 -5.16 -10.81 -27.09
N LEU A 53 -4.80 -10.03 -28.13
CA LEU A 53 -4.35 -8.65 -27.96
C LEU A 53 -5.52 -7.70 -27.65
N GLY A 54 -6.74 -8.04 -28.07
CA GLY A 54 -7.97 -7.31 -27.75
C GLY A 54 -8.60 -7.64 -26.39
N LEU A 55 -8.19 -8.75 -25.76
CA LEU A 55 -8.63 -9.12 -24.40
C LEU A 55 -7.91 -8.37 -23.28
N LYS A 56 -7.01 -7.44 -23.60
CA LYS A 56 -6.50 -6.48 -22.63
C LYS A 56 -7.60 -5.47 -22.30
N LYS A 57 -8.42 -5.84 -21.30
CA LYS A 57 -9.32 -4.98 -20.53
C LYS A 57 -10.59 -4.56 -21.31
N ILE A 58 -11.70 -5.27 -21.05
CA ILE A 58 -13.05 -4.80 -21.39
C ILE A 58 -13.37 -3.62 -20.45
N LYS A 59 -12.85 -2.43 -20.78
CA LYS A 59 -13.18 -1.17 -20.11
C LYS A 59 -14.51 -0.66 -20.64
N PHE A 60 -15.62 -1.10 -20.06
CA PHE A 60 -16.92 -0.46 -20.25
C PHE A 60 -17.19 0.42 -19.03
N GLY A 61 -16.94 1.74 -19.15
CA GLY A 61 -16.90 2.68 -18.02
C GLY A 61 -18.04 2.52 -17.00
N ASN A 62 -19.28 2.37 -17.46
CA ASN A 62 -20.44 2.20 -16.57
C ASN A 62 -20.40 0.89 -15.75
N PHE A 63 -19.85 -0.18 -16.30
CA PHE A 63 -19.76 -1.48 -15.63
C PHE A 63 -18.68 -1.50 -14.54
N GLU A 64 -17.53 -0.85 -14.79
CA GLU A 64 -16.47 -0.73 -13.78
C GLU A 64 -16.93 0.13 -12.59
N ALA A 65 -17.63 1.23 -12.86
CA ALA A 65 -18.20 2.08 -11.81
C ALA A 65 -19.32 1.41 -11.01
N GLU A 66 -20.08 0.48 -11.61
CA GLU A 66 -21.13 -0.29 -10.91
C GLU A 66 -20.53 -1.38 -10.00
N LEU A 67 -19.48 -2.05 -10.49
CA LEU A 67 -18.76 -3.05 -9.71
C LEU A 67 -18.06 -2.41 -8.50
N MET A 68 -17.48 -1.21 -8.67
CA MET A 68 -16.90 -0.44 -7.56
C MET A 68 -17.94 -0.01 -6.51
N ALA A 69 -19.10 0.49 -6.93
CA ALA A 69 -20.16 0.86 -6.00
C ALA A 69 -20.64 -0.34 -5.16
N THR A 70 -20.58 -1.54 -5.74
CA THR A 70 -20.87 -2.78 -5.03
C THR A 70 -19.78 -3.11 -4.01
N GLU A 71 -18.51 -3.05 -4.42
CA GLU A 71 -17.35 -3.27 -3.53
C GLU A 71 -17.34 -2.28 -2.35
N ALA A 72 -17.59 -0.98 -2.59
CA ALA A 72 -17.62 0.05 -1.55
C ALA A 72 -18.74 -0.18 -0.53
N LYS A 73 -19.94 -0.56 -1.00
CA LYS A 73 -21.07 -0.92 -0.12
C LYS A 73 -20.78 -2.16 0.71
N GLU A 74 -20.15 -3.18 0.13
CA GLU A 74 -19.72 -4.36 0.87
C GLU A 74 -18.72 -4.02 1.96
N ILE A 75 -17.72 -3.18 1.66
CA ILE A 75 -16.74 -2.70 2.65
C ILE A 75 -17.45 -2.01 3.81
N ALA A 76 -18.40 -1.11 3.53
CA ALA A 76 -19.15 -0.41 4.57
C ALA A 76 -19.97 -1.39 5.43
N ALA A 77 -20.63 -2.37 4.80
CA ALA A 77 -21.44 -3.36 5.50
C ALA A 77 -20.59 -4.29 6.39
N GLU A 78 -19.47 -4.79 5.89
CA GLU A 78 -18.55 -5.65 6.64
C GLU A 78 -17.85 -4.89 7.77
N THR A 79 -17.44 -3.65 7.52
CA THR A 79 -16.82 -2.77 8.52
C THR A 79 -17.79 -2.45 9.64
N ASN A 80 -19.04 -2.10 9.33
CA ASN A 80 -20.05 -1.84 10.35
C ASN A 80 -20.34 -3.06 11.24
N LYS A 81 -20.23 -4.28 10.69
CA LYS A 81 -20.31 -5.50 11.49
C LYS A 81 -19.07 -5.67 12.37
N ALA A 82 -17.87 -5.46 11.82
CA ALA A 82 -16.62 -5.56 12.57
C ALA A 82 -16.53 -4.52 13.71
N LYS A 83 -16.94 -3.27 13.45
CA LYS A 83 -17.00 -2.19 14.45
C LYS A 83 -17.89 -2.52 15.65
N LYS A 84 -19.00 -3.24 15.43
CA LYS A 84 -19.90 -3.66 16.52
C LYS A 84 -19.30 -4.74 17.41
N ASP A 85 -18.46 -5.61 16.83
CA ASP A 85 -17.86 -6.73 17.54
C ASP A 85 -16.57 -6.31 18.29
N ILE A 86 -15.96 -5.19 17.90
CA ILE A 86 -14.71 -4.68 18.47
C ILE A 86 -15.03 -3.47 19.37
N GLU A 87 -15.26 -3.71 20.66
CA GLU A 87 -15.24 -2.67 21.69
C GLU A 87 -13.78 -2.32 22.03
N GLN A 88 -13.18 -1.43 21.26
CA GLN A 88 -11.89 -0.84 21.61
C GLN A 88 -11.99 0.68 21.62
N ASP A 89 -11.69 1.28 22.77
CA ASP A 89 -11.26 2.67 22.83
C ASP A 89 -9.88 2.73 22.18
N PHE A 90 -9.81 3.35 21.00
CA PHE A 90 -8.56 3.56 20.31
C PHE A 90 -7.81 4.69 21.04
N GLU A 91 -6.59 4.43 21.54
CA GLU A 91 -5.72 5.53 21.99
C GLU A 91 -5.41 6.42 20.78
N THR A 92 -6.07 7.58 20.74
CA THR A 92 -6.38 8.33 19.51
C THR A 92 -5.20 9.13 18.96
N ASN A 93 -4.19 9.44 19.80
CA ASN A 93 -3.29 10.56 19.52
C ASN A 93 -2.34 10.36 18.32
N PHE A 94 -1.89 9.14 17.99
CA PHE A 94 -0.87 8.98 16.93
C PHE A 94 -1.46 9.00 15.51
N ALA A 95 -2.69 8.50 15.33
CA ALA A 95 -3.31 8.42 14.02
C ALA A 95 -4.10 9.68 13.64
N GLU A 96 -4.39 10.56 14.61
CA GLU A 96 -5.33 11.68 14.43
C GLU A 96 -4.87 12.68 13.35
N ASN A 97 -3.61 13.12 13.40
CA ASN A 97 -3.05 14.05 12.39
C ASN A 97 -3.06 13.42 10.98
N ILE A 98 -2.73 12.14 10.87
CA ILE A 98 -2.69 11.42 9.58
C ILE A 98 -4.10 11.27 9.02
N ILE A 99 -5.07 10.93 9.87
CA ILE A 99 -6.47 10.78 9.49
C ILE A 99 -7.06 12.14 9.07
N GLU A 100 -6.78 13.20 9.83
CA GLU A 100 -7.21 14.56 9.51
C GLU A 100 -6.68 15.00 8.13
N ASP A 101 -5.42 14.71 7.83
CA ASP A 101 -4.84 14.99 6.52
C ASP A 101 -5.53 14.22 5.38
N ILE A 102 -5.89 12.95 5.60
CA ILE A 102 -6.61 12.16 4.59
C ILE A 102 -7.99 12.75 4.35
N TYR A 103 -8.69 13.21 5.40
CA TYR A 103 -9.99 13.86 5.27
C TYR A 103 -9.91 15.23 4.59
N LYS A 104 -8.88 16.05 4.88
CA LYS A 104 -8.64 17.30 4.15
C LYS A 104 -8.50 17.05 2.64
N LEU A 105 -7.75 16.03 2.27
CA LEU A 105 -7.60 15.65 0.86
C LEU A 105 -8.92 15.13 0.26
N LEU A 106 -9.79 14.49 1.02
CA LEU A 106 -11.05 13.95 0.50
C LEU A 106 -11.97 15.04 -0.04
N ASP A 107 -11.92 16.24 0.55
CA ASP A 107 -12.69 17.39 0.11
C ASP A 107 -12.12 18.05 -1.15
N GLU A 108 -10.78 18.10 -1.25
CA GLU A 108 -10.05 18.73 -2.35
C GLU A 108 -9.90 17.80 -3.57
N ASP A 109 -9.37 16.59 -3.36
CA ASP A 109 -9.08 15.56 -4.35
C ASP A 109 -9.21 14.15 -3.72
N TYR A 110 -10.38 13.54 -3.92
CA TYR A 110 -10.69 12.21 -3.38
C TYR A 110 -9.78 11.10 -3.95
N ILE A 111 -9.18 11.27 -5.13
CA ILE A 111 -8.21 10.30 -5.66
C ILE A 111 -6.93 10.40 -4.83
N MET A 112 -6.46 11.63 -4.57
CA MET A 112 -5.28 11.85 -3.73
C MET A 112 -5.50 11.35 -2.29
N ALA A 113 -6.70 11.50 -1.75
CA ALA A 113 -7.05 10.94 -0.43
C ALA A 113 -6.89 9.41 -0.41
N LEU A 114 -7.37 8.70 -1.43
CA LEU A 114 -7.23 7.24 -1.56
C LEU A 114 -5.77 6.82 -1.75
N VAL A 115 -4.97 7.62 -2.47
CA VAL A 115 -3.53 7.40 -2.62
C VAL A 115 -2.83 7.55 -1.27
N LYS A 116 -3.11 8.62 -0.52
CA LYS A 116 -2.54 8.84 0.83
C LYS A 116 -2.92 7.71 1.78
N LEU A 117 -4.19 7.32 1.82
CA LEU A 117 -4.65 6.17 2.60
C LEU A 117 -3.85 4.89 2.27
N ARG A 118 -3.63 4.61 0.98
CA ARG A 118 -2.82 3.45 0.55
C ARG A 118 -1.39 3.52 1.09
N MET A 119 -0.75 4.69 0.98
CA MET A 119 0.62 4.89 1.45
C MET A 119 0.71 4.67 2.95
N GLU A 120 -0.25 5.17 3.72
CA GLU A 120 -0.25 5.00 5.17
C GLU A 120 -0.51 3.55 5.58
N LEU A 121 -1.42 2.83 4.91
CA LEU A 121 -1.61 1.40 5.09
C LEU A 121 -0.33 0.60 4.79
N GLU A 122 0.43 1.03 3.78
CA GLU A 122 1.71 0.42 3.43
C GLU A 122 2.80 0.71 4.48
N ASN A 123 2.90 1.97 4.93
CA ASN A 123 3.83 2.40 5.96
C ASN A 123 3.61 1.65 7.27
N ILE A 124 2.36 1.55 7.74
CA ILE A 124 2.05 0.86 8.99
C ILE A 124 2.30 -0.64 8.88
N SER A 125 1.91 -1.25 7.76
CA SER A 125 2.13 -2.69 7.52
C SER A 125 3.62 -3.02 7.46
N ASN A 126 4.43 -2.13 6.87
CA ASN A 126 5.89 -2.24 6.89
C ASN A 126 6.43 -2.21 8.32
N LYS A 127 6.00 -1.23 9.12
CA LYS A 127 6.43 -1.09 10.53
C LYS A 127 6.13 -2.36 11.33
N ILE A 128 4.92 -2.91 11.21
CA ILE A 128 4.54 -4.13 11.93
C ILE A 128 5.34 -5.33 11.41
N CYS A 129 5.41 -5.53 10.10
CA CYS A 129 6.13 -6.69 9.52
C CYS A 129 7.63 -6.67 9.86
N ASN A 130 8.28 -5.50 9.81
CA ASN A 130 9.69 -5.35 10.18
C ASN A 130 9.96 -5.70 11.65
N ARG A 131 8.97 -5.50 12.54
CA ARG A 131 9.08 -5.91 13.95
C ARG A 131 8.88 -7.42 14.13
N LEU A 132 8.01 -8.05 13.33
CA LEU A 132 7.75 -9.49 13.39
C LEU A 132 8.88 -10.33 12.81
N ASN A 133 9.58 -9.82 11.79
CA ASN A 133 10.56 -10.57 11.03
C ASN A 133 11.85 -9.74 10.90
N GLN A 134 12.92 -10.18 11.57
CA GLN A 134 14.24 -9.50 11.54
C GLN A 134 15.02 -9.68 10.23
N ASN A 135 14.41 -10.25 9.18
CA ASN A 135 15.06 -10.51 7.89
C ASN A 135 14.68 -9.47 6.83
N GLU A 136 15.69 -8.90 6.16
CA GLU A 136 15.60 -7.77 5.21
C GLU A 136 14.63 -7.94 4.03
N SER A 137 14.14 -9.16 3.73
CA SER A 137 13.35 -9.43 2.51
C SER A 137 11.94 -8.82 2.48
N ILE A 138 11.44 -8.27 3.59
CA ILE A 138 10.07 -7.76 3.72
C ILE A 138 9.83 -6.51 2.88
N ARG A 139 10.88 -5.70 2.65
CA ARG A 139 10.78 -4.44 1.92
C ARG A 139 10.27 -4.62 0.48
N HIS A 140 10.48 -5.81 -0.10
CA HIS A 140 10.05 -6.13 -1.46
C HIS A 140 8.65 -6.74 -1.56
N LEU A 141 8.00 -6.99 -0.42
CA LEU A 141 6.66 -7.57 -0.43
C LEU A 141 5.60 -6.54 -0.80
N SER A 142 4.61 -6.96 -1.56
CA SER A 142 3.40 -6.18 -1.81
C SER A 142 2.59 -5.99 -0.53
N LEU A 143 1.78 -4.93 -0.48
CA LEU A 143 0.90 -4.67 0.65
C LEU A 143 -0.03 -5.86 0.95
N ARG A 144 -0.54 -6.55 -0.08
CA ARG A 144 -1.34 -7.77 0.10
C ARG A 144 -0.57 -8.89 0.78
N GLN A 145 0.69 -9.13 0.39
CA GLN A 145 1.54 -10.12 1.05
C GLN A 145 1.83 -9.73 2.51
N LYS A 146 1.94 -8.43 2.82
CA LYS A 146 2.06 -7.94 4.20
C LYS A 146 0.78 -8.26 4.99
N VAL A 147 -0.40 -8.00 4.44
CA VAL A 147 -1.69 -8.40 5.08
C VAL A 147 -1.72 -9.91 5.37
N ASP A 148 -1.28 -10.74 4.42
CA ASP A 148 -1.21 -12.20 4.64
C ASP A 148 -0.21 -12.59 5.75
N ILE A 149 0.88 -11.83 5.93
CA ILE A 149 1.81 -12.01 7.05
C ILE A 149 1.14 -11.62 8.37
N LEU A 150 0.46 -10.47 8.42
CA LEU A 150 -0.24 -10.01 9.61
C LEU A 150 -1.31 -11.01 10.06
N PHE A 151 -2.07 -11.55 9.10
CA PHE A 151 -3.07 -12.59 9.37
C PHE A 151 -2.44 -13.89 9.88
N ARG A 152 -1.38 -14.39 9.23
CA ARG A 152 -0.71 -15.64 9.63
C ARG A 152 -0.03 -15.57 10.99
N ASN A 153 0.35 -14.37 11.43
CA ASN A 153 0.92 -14.12 12.76
C ASN A 153 -0.15 -13.69 13.79
N GLU A 154 -1.43 -13.86 13.45
CA GLU A 154 -2.57 -13.58 14.34
C GLU A 154 -2.63 -12.14 14.87
N ILE A 155 -2.00 -11.18 14.17
CA ILE A 155 -2.07 -9.75 14.51
C ILE A 155 -3.42 -9.16 14.12
N ILE A 156 -3.99 -9.66 13.03
CA ILE A 156 -5.32 -9.32 12.55
C ILE A 156 -6.10 -10.60 12.28
N ASP A 157 -7.41 -10.57 12.49
CA ASP A 157 -8.27 -11.71 12.16
C ASP A 157 -8.57 -11.80 10.65
N LYS A 158 -9.22 -12.90 10.25
CA LYS A 158 -9.60 -13.16 8.85
C LYS A 158 -10.51 -12.06 8.27
N ARG A 159 -11.36 -11.47 9.10
CA ARG A 159 -12.34 -10.46 8.69
C ARG A 159 -11.63 -9.14 8.38
N ILE A 160 -10.74 -8.71 9.26
CA ILE A 160 -9.90 -7.52 9.07
C ILE A 160 -8.97 -7.69 7.87
N ALA A 161 -8.37 -8.87 7.69
CA ALA A 161 -7.54 -9.16 6.52
C ALA A 161 -8.31 -9.07 5.19
N SER A 162 -9.55 -9.59 5.18
CA SER A 162 -10.46 -9.47 4.03
C SER A 162 -10.80 -8.01 3.73
N LEU A 163 -11.20 -7.25 4.74
CA LEU A 163 -11.54 -5.83 4.63
C LEU A 163 -10.36 -4.99 4.11
N LEU A 164 -9.16 -5.18 4.66
CA LEU A 164 -7.94 -4.55 4.18
C LEU A 164 -7.69 -4.87 2.71
N THR A 165 -7.81 -6.14 2.31
CA THR A 165 -7.61 -6.54 0.91
C THR A 165 -8.58 -5.84 -0.04
N LYS A 166 -9.84 -5.67 0.36
CA LYS A 166 -10.86 -4.94 -0.41
C LYS A 166 -10.51 -3.45 -0.53
N VAL A 167 -10.16 -2.79 0.57
CA VAL A 167 -9.74 -1.37 0.58
C VAL A 167 -8.49 -1.17 -0.29
N ILE A 168 -7.47 -2.02 -0.14
CA ILE A 168 -6.24 -1.99 -0.94
C ILE A 168 -6.54 -2.13 -2.43
N SER A 169 -7.50 -2.99 -2.79
CA SER A 169 -7.94 -3.14 -4.19
C SER A 169 -8.42 -1.81 -4.76
N ILE A 170 -9.33 -1.11 -4.08
CA ILE A 170 -9.88 0.16 -4.56
C ILE A 170 -8.80 1.25 -4.58
N CYS A 171 -7.96 1.33 -3.55
CA CYS A 171 -6.84 2.25 -3.54
C CYS A 171 -5.83 2.01 -4.69
N ASN A 172 -5.58 0.75 -5.07
CA ASN A 172 -4.75 0.44 -6.23
C ASN A 172 -5.39 0.92 -7.54
N LYS A 173 -6.72 0.80 -7.67
CA LYS A 173 -7.46 1.36 -8.82
C LYS A 173 -7.28 2.89 -8.89
N ALA A 174 -7.32 3.58 -7.75
CA ALA A 174 -7.08 5.02 -7.67
C ALA A 174 -5.66 5.41 -8.13
N VAL A 175 -4.63 4.69 -7.67
CA VAL A 175 -3.24 4.89 -8.10
C VAL A 175 -3.06 4.70 -9.62
N HIS A 176 -3.85 3.80 -10.22
CA HIS A 176 -3.82 3.55 -11.66
C HIS A 176 -4.74 4.48 -12.47
N CYS A 177 -5.24 5.56 -11.85
CA CYS A 177 -6.13 6.55 -12.45
C CYS A 177 -7.39 5.91 -13.07
N GLU A 178 -7.91 4.87 -12.44
CA GLU A 178 -9.21 4.30 -12.80
C GLU A 178 -10.35 5.19 -12.30
N GLU A 179 -11.48 5.18 -13.00
CA GLU A 179 -12.62 6.03 -12.68
C GLU A 179 -13.26 5.59 -11.35
N ILE A 180 -13.29 6.48 -10.36
CA ILE A 180 -13.85 6.24 -9.03
C ILE A 180 -14.86 7.35 -8.73
N LYS A 181 -16.03 6.99 -8.23
CA LYS A 181 -17.03 7.98 -7.80
C LYS A 181 -16.64 8.56 -6.43
N LYS A 182 -16.91 9.85 -6.23
CA LYS A 182 -16.59 10.53 -4.96
C LYS A 182 -17.28 9.86 -3.77
N GLU A 183 -18.52 9.40 -3.93
CA GLU A 183 -19.29 8.72 -2.86
C GLU A 183 -18.64 7.40 -2.44
N ASP A 184 -18.13 6.63 -3.41
CA ASP A 184 -17.44 5.37 -3.15
C ASP A 184 -16.08 5.65 -2.48
N ALA A 185 -15.37 6.70 -2.91
CA ALA A 185 -14.13 7.14 -2.28
C ALA A 185 -14.32 7.56 -0.82
N ILE A 186 -15.38 8.33 -0.51
CA ILE A 186 -15.72 8.71 0.87
C ILE A 186 -15.91 7.45 1.73
N SER A 187 -16.71 6.50 1.23
CA SER A 187 -16.95 5.25 1.95
C SER A 187 -15.66 4.47 2.18
N VAL A 188 -14.78 4.38 1.18
CA VAL A 188 -13.50 3.68 1.32
C VAL A 188 -12.57 4.39 2.29
N VAL A 189 -12.54 5.73 2.28
CA VAL A 189 -11.75 6.51 3.24
C VAL A 189 -12.25 6.29 4.66
N ASP A 190 -13.56 6.38 4.93
CA ASP A 190 -14.12 6.19 6.27
C ASP A 190 -13.83 4.81 6.87
N ASN A 191 -13.90 3.77 6.04
CA ASN A 191 -13.62 2.41 6.48
C ASN A 191 -12.11 2.14 6.54
N GLY A 192 -11.34 2.73 5.63
CA GLY A 192 -9.90 2.60 5.55
C GLY A 192 -9.17 3.30 6.69
N THR A 193 -9.61 4.50 7.11
CA THR A 193 -9.04 5.22 8.26
C THR A 193 -9.30 4.46 9.56
N TRP A 194 -10.48 3.85 9.72
CA TRP A 194 -10.74 2.95 10.85
C TRP A 194 -9.83 1.72 10.86
N LEU A 195 -9.62 1.07 9.71
CA LEU A 195 -8.66 -0.04 9.60
C LEU A 195 -7.22 0.41 9.88
N LEU A 196 -6.86 1.63 9.46
CA LEU A 196 -5.57 2.24 9.74
C LEU A 196 -5.39 2.41 11.26
N SER A 197 -6.38 2.94 11.97
CA SER A 197 -6.37 3.05 13.44
C SER A 197 -6.20 1.69 14.13
N LEU A 198 -6.88 0.65 13.64
CA LEU A 198 -6.71 -0.72 14.13
C LEU A 198 -5.27 -1.21 13.96
N LEU A 199 -4.67 -0.99 12.79
CA LEU A 199 -3.28 -1.37 12.55
C LEU A 199 -2.31 -0.58 13.43
N TYR A 200 -2.54 0.70 13.65
CA TYR A 200 -1.73 1.49 14.59
C TYR A 200 -1.75 0.93 16.00
N ASN A 201 -2.93 0.56 16.51
CA ASN A 201 -3.07 -0.04 17.83
C ASN A 201 -2.54 -1.48 17.91
N SER A 202 -2.42 -2.16 16.77
CA SER A 202 -1.79 -3.47 16.69
C SER A 202 -0.26 -3.42 16.74
N ILE A 203 0.36 -2.23 16.57
CA ILE A 203 1.78 -2.09 16.85
C ILE A 203 1.97 -2.37 18.35
N PRO A 204 2.83 -3.32 18.73
CA PRO A 204 3.23 -3.47 20.12
C PRO A 204 3.98 -2.18 20.51
N SER A 205 3.28 -1.26 21.17
CA SER A 205 3.92 -0.13 21.84
C SER A 205 4.85 -0.72 22.90
N SER A 206 6.08 -0.19 23.00
CA SER A 206 6.82 -0.28 24.25
C SER A 206 5.95 0.41 25.30
N LYS A 207 5.10 -0.38 25.99
CA LYS A 207 4.23 0.16 27.03
C LYS A 207 5.14 0.82 28.06
N PRO A 208 4.85 2.07 28.48
CA PRO A 208 5.60 2.67 29.56
C PRO A 208 5.53 1.72 30.76
N ILE A 209 6.69 1.34 31.29
CA ILE A 209 6.78 0.45 32.45
C ILE A 209 6.22 1.16 33.70
N ASP A 210 6.29 2.48 33.71
CA ASP A 210 5.76 3.38 34.74
C ASP A 210 5.27 4.68 34.10
N PHE A 211 4.26 5.32 34.68
CA PHE A 211 3.76 6.62 34.23
C PHE A 211 3.40 7.52 35.42
N LYS A 212 3.71 8.81 35.29
CA LYS A 212 3.38 9.83 36.27
C LYS A 212 2.66 10.97 35.56
N ILE A 213 1.49 11.37 36.08
CA ILE A 213 0.82 12.59 35.61
C ILE A 213 1.64 13.78 36.12
N ILE A 214 2.11 14.59 35.18
CA ILE A 214 2.84 15.84 35.45
C ILE A 214 1.98 17.03 35.07
N ASN A 215 2.23 18.18 35.70
CA ASN A 215 1.51 19.42 35.38
C ASN A 215 2.21 20.19 34.23
N ASN A 216 1.56 21.24 33.71
CA ASN A 216 2.11 22.03 32.59
C ASN A 216 3.44 22.74 32.94
N GLU A 217 3.63 23.13 34.19
CA GLU A 217 4.87 23.77 34.64
C GLU A 217 6.03 22.77 34.63
N GLU A 218 5.81 21.55 35.14
CA GLU A 218 6.74 20.43 35.06
C GLU A 218 7.07 20.08 33.59
N CYS A 219 6.07 20.04 32.71
CA CYS A 219 6.27 19.78 31.27
C CYS A 219 7.13 20.87 30.61
N ASN A 220 6.87 22.15 30.90
CA ASN A 220 7.65 23.27 30.36
C ASN A 220 9.09 23.28 30.90
N ASN A 221 9.27 22.90 32.16
CA ASN A 221 10.59 22.72 32.75
C ASN A 221 11.37 21.60 32.06
N LEU A 222 10.73 20.48 31.73
CA LEU A 222 11.36 19.40 30.95
C LEU A 222 11.74 19.85 29.54
N HIS A 223 10.90 20.65 28.89
CA HIS A 223 11.19 21.15 27.54
C HIS A 223 12.38 22.13 27.50
N SER A 224 12.62 22.85 28.60
CA SER A 224 13.73 23.82 28.72
C SER A 224 15.04 23.21 29.21
N GLN A 225 15.04 21.93 29.62
CA GLN A 225 16.23 21.22 30.05
C GLN A 225 17.09 20.72 28.88
N LYS A 226 18.34 20.38 29.22
CA LYS A 226 19.26 19.67 28.33
C LYS A 226 19.26 18.18 28.66
N TYR A 227 19.43 17.38 27.62
CA TYR A 227 19.45 15.93 27.67
C TYR A 227 20.82 15.44 27.23
N ILE A 228 21.35 14.47 27.96
CA ILE A 228 22.51 13.69 27.57
C ILE A 228 22.00 12.51 26.75
N VAL A 229 22.45 12.42 25.51
CA VAL A 229 22.19 11.29 24.61
C VAL A 229 23.49 10.57 24.37
N LYS A 230 23.53 9.28 24.65
CA LYS A 230 24.68 8.44 24.30
C LYS A 230 24.35 7.51 23.17
N THR A 231 25.26 7.43 22.20
CA THR A 231 25.15 6.53 21.07
C THR A 231 26.39 5.68 20.90
N VAL A 232 26.26 4.56 20.19
CA VAL A 232 27.39 3.69 19.82
C VAL A 232 27.43 3.48 18.31
N ILE A 233 28.57 3.79 17.69
CA ILE A 233 28.87 3.42 16.30
C ILE A 233 29.56 2.03 16.30
N PRO A 234 28.96 0.98 15.72
CA PRO A 234 29.47 -0.38 15.76
C PRO A 234 30.50 -0.66 14.65
N TYR A 235 31.61 0.09 14.59
CA TYR A 235 32.67 -0.26 13.65
C TYR A 235 33.28 -1.62 13.97
N VAL A 236 33.50 -2.45 12.94
CA VAL A 236 33.99 -3.84 13.03
C VAL A 236 35.22 -4.00 13.93
N ASN A 237 36.15 -3.05 13.89
CA ASN A 237 37.42 -3.15 14.60
C ASN A 237 37.57 -2.13 15.75
N SER A 238 36.65 -1.18 15.92
CA SER A 238 36.81 -0.06 16.86
C SER A 238 35.47 0.64 17.13
N PRO A 239 34.54 0.00 17.86
CA PRO A 239 33.28 0.64 18.21
C PRO A 239 33.55 1.96 18.97
N ARG A 240 32.76 2.98 18.70
CA ARG A 240 32.89 4.30 19.34
C ARG A 240 31.62 4.67 20.06
N GLU A 241 31.77 5.20 21.28
CA GLU A 241 30.68 5.81 22.02
C GLU A 241 30.72 7.33 21.79
N ASN A 242 29.60 7.92 21.40
CA ASN A 242 29.43 9.36 21.33
C ASN A 242 28.52 9.81 22.48
N THR A 243 28.80 10.99 23.04
CA THR A 243 27.95 11.65 24.03
C THR A 243 27.58 13.02 23.50
N TYR A 244 26.27 13.27 23.39
CA TYR A 244 25.71 14.54 22.98
C TYR A 244 25.01 15.19 24.16
N ILE A 245 25.04 16.52 24.20
CA ILE A 245 24.22 17.33 25.09
C ILE A 245 23.32 18.17 24.18
N MET A 246 22.02 17.91 24.24
CA MET A 246 21.02 18.46 23.32
C MET A 246 19.87 19.08 24.10
N THR A 247 19.32 20.18 23.60
CA THR A 247 18.00 20.66 24.01
C THR A 247 16.90 19.70 23.53
N GLN A 248 15.67 19.87 24.01
CA GLN A 248 14.54 19.07 23.53
C GLN A 248 14.32 19.21 22.01
N GLU A 249 14.52 20.42 21.47
CA GLU A 249 14.38 20.70 20.03
C GLU A 249 15.47 19.99 19.23
N GLU A 250 16.74 20.13 19.62
CA GLU A 250 17.86 19.43 18.98
C GLU A 250 17.75 17.90 19.08
N LEU A 251 17.20 17.38 20.18
CA LEU A 251 16.92 15.96 20.34
C LEU A 251 15.84 15.48 19.37
N ASN A 252 14.78 16.26 19.17
CA ASN A 252 13.74 15.94 18.20
C ASN A 252 14.31 15.89 16.78
N ASP A 253 15.11 16.91 16.40
CA ASP A 253 15.78 16.96 15.09
C ASP A 253 16.73 15.76 14.91
N PHE A 254 17.48 15.41 15.95
CA PHE A 254 18.36 14.24 15.95
C PHE A 254 17.58 12.94 15.73
N LEU A 255 16.41 12.79 16.38
CA LEU A 255 15.55 11.61 16.24
C LEU A 255 14.85 11.52 14.88
N GLU A 256 14.49 12.66 14.28
CA GLU A 256 13.93 12.69 12.92
C GLU A 256 14.93 12.18 11.88
N GLY A 257 16.20 12.61 11.98
CA GLY A 257 17.29 12.15 11.11
C GLY A 257 17.84 10.76 11.48
N TYR A 258 17.39 10.17 12.59
CA TYR A 258 18.08 9.04 13.22
C TYR A 258 18.20 7.80 12.34
N THR A 259 17.26 7.60 11.42
CA THR A 259 17.31 6.49 10.46
C THR A 259 18.49 6.56 9.48
N GLU A 260 19.14 7.71 9.33
CA GLU A 260 20.29 7.91 8.45
C GLU A 260 21.63 7.66 9.15
N TYR A 261 21.64 7.65 10.49
CA TYR A 261 22.86 7.46 11.26
C TYR A 261 23.16 5.98 11.49
N ALA A 262 24.42 5.59 11.30
CA ALA A 262 24.90 4.25 11.66
C ALA A 262 25.26 4.15 13.15
N GLU A 263 24.44 4.72 14.04
CA GLU A 263 24.67 4.77 15.49
C GLU A 263 23.49 4.19 16.26
N PHE A 264 23.73 3.56 17.42
CA PHE A 264 22.71 3.03 18.32
C PHE A 264 22.54 3.92 19.54
N ILE A 265 21.33 4.43 19.83
CA ILE A 265 21.05 5.12 21.10
C ILE A 265 21.04 4.08 22.22
N ILE A 266 21.87 4.31 23.24
CA ILE A 266 22.02 3.43 24.41
C ILE A 266 21.54 4.08 25.71
N GLU A 267 21.49 5.42 25.76
CA GLU A 267 21.06 6.17 26.95
C GLU A 267 20.46 7.52 26.53
N VAL A 268 19.34 7.90 27.14
CA VAL A 268 18.81 9.26 27.13
C VAL A 268 18.47 9.62 28.57
N ARG A 269 19.10 10.67 29.11
CA ARG A 269 18.85 11.14 30.47
C ARG A 269 18.89 12.65 30.56
N GLN A 270 18.26 13.21 31.57
CA GLN A 270 18.40 14.64 31.87
C GLN A 270 19.83 14.97 32.28
N GLN A 271 20.34 16.11 31.80
CA GLN A 271 21.59 16.67 32.30
C GLN A 271 21.32 17.24 33.70
N ASN A 272 21.75 16.52 34.73
CA ASN A 272 21.76 17.06 36.07
C ASN A 272 22.82 18.18 36.15
N ASN A 273 22.48 19.31 36.78
CA ASN A 273 23.38 20.46 36.99
C ASN A 273 24.56 20.17 37.95
N ALA A 274 24.96 18.92 38.12
CA ALA A 274 25.95 18.47 39.11
C ALA A 274 27.14 17.68 38.52
N ASP A 275 27.22 17.49 37.20
CA ASP A 275 28.37 16.90 36.51
C ASP A 275 29.17 17.95 35.72
#